data_AF-A0A6A7ATQ2-F1
#
_entry.id   AF-A0A6A7ATQ2-F1
#
_cell.length_a   1.000
_cell.length_b   1.000
_cell.length_c   1.000
_cell.angle_alpha   90.00
_cell.angle_beta   90.00
_cell.angle_gamma   90.00
#
_symmetry.space_group_name_H-M   'P 1'
#
loop_
_entity.id
_entity.type
_entity.pdbx_description
1 polymer ?
#
loop_
_entity_poly.entity_id
_entity_poly.type
_entity_poly.pdbx_seq_one_letter_code
_entity_poly.pdbx_strand_id
1 'polypeptide(L)'
;MIVVISFNLFKLLIMLWILFTDKSDYLVMLGDAAASFLERPDPFTLKECMLGKDEILRKRGHRTTSSTSSRTDGYLRAPSPRLLCLCAANLAFPVCSMGLSAWGTSSQSTMSTNNSILFNAWIVNLPQVILSFCYLGLNNICTFLASVEVWNNLALSRKGLRVTKPMAEQRSTYFLQLPFRWSVPLIVTSGVLHWLLSQTFFQMRVDVFERDSDTRNADKSKSVAGYSSLSLLVFFIVALALVVAVGWVAQQYVQQRLPMAASCSLDISAACHPPQGETDTHLKKVKWGLVGQQGQGGDGTLQFICWTGQETKG
;
A
#
# COMPACT_ATOMS: atom_id res chain seq x y z
N MET A 1 -26.05 2.55 17.28
CA MET A 1 -26.19 2.19 15.85
C MET A 1 -26.40 3.41 14.96
N ILE A 2 -27.45 4.21 15.15
CA ILE A 2 -27.73 5.41 14.30
C ILE A 2 -26.56 6.41 14.26
N VAL A 3 -25.95 6.76 15.40
CA VAL A 3 -24.80 7.67 15.46
C VAL A 3 -23.59 7.13 14.70
N VAL A 4 -23.35 5.82 14.76
CA VAL A 4 -22.22 5.20 14.04
C VAL A 4 -22.49 5.19 12.53
N ILE A 5 -23.73 4.94 12.12
CA ILE A 5 -24.15 4.97 10.72
C ILE A 5 -24.06 6.40 10.17
N SER A 6 -24.50 7.41 10.92
CA SER A 6 -24.45 8.81 10.48
C SER A 6 -23.02 9.34 10.34
N PHE A 7 -22.12 9.03 11.29
CA PHE A 7 -20.70 9.41 11.17
C PHE A 7 -20.00 8.69 10.00
N ASN A 8 -20.31 7.42 9.74
CA ASN A 8 -19.77 6.70 8.57
C ASN A 8 -20.32 7.26 7.25
N LEU A 9 -21.61 7.61 7.19
CA LEU A 9 -22.21 8.25 6.01
C LEU A 9 -21.59 9.63 5.76
N PHE A 10 -21.41 10.43 6.81
CA PHE A 10 -20.76 11.73 6.71
C PHE A 10 -19.31 11.61 6.24
N LYS A 11 -18.55 10.63 6.76
CA LYS A 11 -17.19 10.33 6.29
C LYS A 11 -17.17 9.93 4.81
N LEU A 12 -18.15 9.15 4.36
CA LEU A 12 -18.29 8.75 2.96
C LEU A 12 -18.63 9.94 2.06
N LEU A 13 -19.52 10.84 2.50
CA LEU A 13 -19.86 12.07 1.76
C LEU A 13 -18.66 13.01 1.65
N ILE A 14 -17.87 13.17 2.71
CA ILE A 14 -16.63 13.95 2.65
C ILE A 14 -15.62 13.30 1.69
N MET A 15 -15.45 11.98 1.75
CA MET A 15 -14.57 11.24 0.83
C MET A 15 -15.00 11.42 -0.63
N LEU A 16 -16.30 11.34 -0.91
CA LEU A 16 -16.84 11.61 -2.26
C LEU A 16 -16.67 13.08 -2.65
N TRP A 17 -16.94 14.02 -1.75
CA TRP A 17 -16.73 15.45 -2.02
C TRP A 17 -15.29 15.73 -2.42
N ILE A 18 -14.31 15.24 -1.64
CA ILE A 18 -12.89 15.41 -1.94
C ILE A 18 -12.56 14.77 -3.29
N LEU A 19 -13.08 13.58 -3.57
CA LEU A 19 -12.89 12.89 -4.85
C LEU A 19 -13.38 13.73 -6.05
N PHE A 20 -14.46 14.49 -5.89
CA PHE A 20 -15.04 15.28 -6.98
C PHE A 20 -14.49 16.72 -7.06
N THR A 21 -14.01 17.27 -5.94
CA THR A 21 -13.67 18.70 -5.83
C THR A 21 -12.19 18.95 -5.96
N ASP A 22 -11.35 18.04 -5.47
CA ASP A 22 -9.91 18.25 -5.53
C ASP A 22 -9.41 17.84 -6.93
N LYS A 23 -8.69 18.75 -7.59
CA LYS A 23 -7.98 18.53 -8.87
C LYS A 23 -6.63 19.25 -8.77
N SER A 24 -6.04 19.28 -7.58
CA SER A 24 -4.81 20.02 -7.31
C SER A 24 -3.61 19.39 -8.02
N ASP A 25 -2.70 20.27 -8.46
CA ASP A 25 -1.44 19.93 -9.11
C ASP A 25 -0.46 19.32 -8.10
N TYR A 26 -0.56 18.00 -7.93
CA TYR A 26 0.37 17.25 -7.11
C TYR A 26 1.32 16.45 -8.01
N LEU A 27 2.63 16.63 -7.83
CA LEU A 27 3.67 15.77 -8.43
C LEU A 27 3.72 14.47 -7.62
N VAL A 28 2.78 13.55 -7.85
CA VAL A 28 2.60 12.35 -6.98
C VAL A 28 2.97 11.05 -7.68
N MET A 29 3.04 11.05 -9.01
CA MET A 29 3.18 9.82 -9.78
C MET A 29 4.57 9.67 -10.40
N LEU A 30 5.04 8.42 -10.47
CA LEU A 30 6.29 8.00 -11.12
C LEU A 30 6.47 8.61 -12.53
N GLY A 31 5.37 8.76 -13.28
CA GLY A 31 5.41 9.34 -14.62
C GLY A 31 5.63 10.85 -14.66
N ASP A 32 5.16 11.61 -13.65
CA ASP A 32 5.46 13.04 -13.55
C ASP A 32 6.95 13.27 -13.26
N ALA A 33 7.52 12.45 -12.38
CA ALA A 33 8.96 12.45 -12.09
C ALA A 33 9.78 12.08 -13.34
N ALA A 34 9.41 10.99 -14.03
CA ALA A 34 10.10 10.57 -15.25
C ALA A 34 9.98 11.61 -16.38
N ALA A 35 8.81 12.22 -16.55
CA ALA A 35 8.62 13.28 -17.56
C ALA A 35 9.50 14.49 -17.25
N SER A 36 9.58 14.92 -15.99
CA SER A 36 10.43 16.03 -15.55
C SER A 36 11.92 15.75 -15.80
N PHE A 37 12.41 14.56 -15.44
CA PHE A 37 13.82 14.19 -15.69
C PHE A 37 14.13 13.97 -17.17
N LEU A 38 13.16 13.55 -18.00
CA LEU A 38 13.34 13.47 -19.45
C LEU A 38 13.32 14.83 -20.15
N GLU A 39 12.57 15.80 -19.62
CA GLU A 39 12.61 17.19 -20.10
C GLU A 39 13.93 17.85 -19.69
N ARG A 40 14.36 17.64 -18.44
CA ARG A 40 15.58 18.23 -17.87
C ARG A 40 16.43 17.14 -17.19
N PRO A 41 17.31 16.47 -17.95
CA PRO A 41 18.17 15.43 -17.40
C PRO A 41 19.09 15.98 -16.32
N ASP A 42 19.20 15.25 -15.21
CA ASP A 42 20.00 15.66 -14.07
C ASP A 42 21.49 15.33 -14.30
N PRO A 43 22.40 16.32 -14.32
CA PRO A 43 23.83 16.06 -14.49
C PRO A 43 24.42 15.17 -13.38
N PHE A 44 23.76 15.06 -12.22
CA PHE A 44 24.23 14.23 -11.11
C PHE A 44 24.07 12.72 -11.34
N THR A 45 23.31 12.26 -12.33
CA THR A 45 23.02 10.83 -12.55
C THR A 45 23.45 10.33 -13.94
N LEU A 46 24.14 11.17 -14.71
CA LEU A 46 24.57 10.87 -16.07
C LEU A 46 25.41 9.58 -16.15
N LYS A 47 25.02 8.66 -17.05
CA LYS A 47 25.65 7.34 -17.29
C LYS A 47 25.56 6.34 -16.12
N GLU A 48 24.83 6.62 -15.06
CA GLU A 48 24.70 5.74 -13.89
C GLU A 48 23.40 4.91 -13.90
N CYS A 49 22.76 4.77 -15.07
CA CYS A 49 21.48 4.07 -15.29
C CYS A 49 21.39 2.61 -14.78
N MET A 50 22.54 1.94 -14.62
CA MET A 50 22.64 0.56 -14.13
C MET A 50 23.00 0.46 -12.65
N LEU A 51 23.29 1.59 -12.01
CA LEU A 51 23.61 1.63 -10.59
C LEU A 51 22.35 1.88 -9.78
N GLY A 52 22.24 1.17 -8.66
CA GLY A 52 21.29 1.54 -7.62
C GLY A 52 21.81 2.73 -6.81
N LYS A 53 20.88 3.45 -6.17
CA LYS A 53 21.11 4.59 -5.28
C LYS A 53 22.36 4.46 -4.40
N ASP A 54 22.50 3.34 -3.70
CA ASP A 54 23.61 3.13 -2.76
C ASP A 54 24.97 3.14 -3.45
N GLU A 55 25.04 2.59 -4.66
CA GLU A 55 26.28 2.54 -5.45
C GLU A 55 26.61 3.92 -6.05
N ILE A 56 25.58 4.68 -6.47
CA ILE A 56 25.73 6.08 -6.91
C ILE A 56 26.27 6.95 -5.75
N LEU A 57 25.72 6.79 -4.55
CA LEU A 57 26.16 7.53 -3.36
C LEU A 57 27.57 7.13 -2.92
N ARG A 58 27.89 5.83 -2.96
CA ARG A 58 29.21 5.30 -2.61
C ARG A 58 30.30 5.81 -3.54
N LYS A 59 30.05 5.81 -4.87
CA LYS A 59 30.97 6.40 -5.87
C LYS A 59 31.32 7.86 -5.59
N ARG A 60 30.40 8.61 -4.97
CA ARG A 60 30.57 10.03 -4.68
C ARG A 60 31.20 10.32 -3.31
N GLY A 61 31.68 9.30 -2.60
CA GLY A 61 32.36 9.47 -1.32
C GLY A 61 31.44 9.83 -0.15
N HIS A 62 30.12 9.74 -0.34
CA HIS A 62 29.21 9.80 0.78
C HIS A 62 29.39 8.53 1.62
N ARG A 63 29.65 8.69 2.92
CA ARG A 63 29.61 7.57 3.87
C ARG A 63 28.17 7.06 3.92
N THR A 64 27.88 6.06 3.10
CA THR A 64 26.82 5.11 3.38
C THR A 64 27.25 4.38 4.64
N THR A 65 26.59 4.64 5.77
CA THR A 65 26.79 3.84 7.00
C THR A 65 26.53 2.39 6.64
N SER A 66 27.60 1.61 6.45
CA SER A 66 27.51 0.24 5.96
C SER A 66 26.97 -0.68 7.05
N SER A 67 25.65 -0.88 7.04
CA SER A 67 25.00 -2.14 7.44
C SER A 67 23.54 -2.15 6.97
N THR A 68 23.30 -1.80 5.70
CA THR A 68 22.32 -2.52 4.90
C THR A 68 22.74 -2.36 3.45
N SER A 69 23.75 -3.13 3.04
CA SER A 69 23.87 -3.54 1.64
C SER A 69 22.47 -3.89 1.17
N SER A 70 21.94 -3.12 0.21
CA SER A 70 21.05 -3.64 -0.82
C SER A 70 19.98 -4.62 -0.34
N ARG A 71 19.37 -4.32 0.81
CA ARG A 71 18.07 -4.87 1.15
C ARG A 71 17.01 -3.81 0.87
N THR A 72 16.82 -3.53 -0.42
CA THR A 72 15.48 -3.51 -1.02
C THR A 72 14.65 -4.76 -0.62
N ASP A 73 15.29 -5.82 -0.12
CA ASP A 73 14.76 -6.88 0.75
C ASP A 73 14.04 -6.38 2.03
N GLY A 74 14.14 -5.12 2.48
CA GLY A 74 13.43 -4.63 3.67
C GLY A 74 11.96 -4.28 3.41
N TYR A 75 11.67 -3.72 2.24
CA TYR A 75 10.30 -3.47 1.77
C TYR A 75 9.75 -4.63 0.94
N LEU A 76 10.63 -5.42 0.27
CA LEU A 76 10.24 -6.50 -0.64
C LEU A 76 10.82 -7.89 -0.36
N ARG A 77 11.44 -8.16 0.80
CA ARG A 77 11.37 -9.53 1.30
C ARG A 77 9.96 -9.67 1.82
N ALA A 78 9.01 -9.89 0.89
CA ALA A 78 7.75 -10.51 1.18
C ALA A 78 8.09 -11.58 2.21
N PRO A 79 7.57 -11.49 3.46
CA PRO A 79 7.86 -12.49 4.47
C PRO A 79 7.70 -13.83 3.78
N SER A 80 8.72 -14.69 3.92
CA SER A 80 8.72 -15.96 3.19
C SER A 80 7.31 -16.57 3.35
N PRO A 81 6.75 -17.23 2.32
CA PRO A 81 5.37 -17.72 2.44
C PRO A 81 5.22 -18.60 3.69
N ARG A 82 6.32 -19.23 4.14
CA ARG A 82 6.49 -19.89 5.43
C ARG A 82 6.30 -18.97 6.64
N LEU A 83 6.91 -17.79 6.69
CA LEU A 83 6.74 -16.82 7.78
C LEU A 83 5.32 -16.25 7.83
N LEU A 84 4.70 -15.94 6.67
CA LEU A 84 3.28 -15.55 6.63
C LEU A 84 2.36 -16.66 7.12
N CYS A 85 2.57 -17.90 6.66
CA CYS A 85 1.83 -19.05 7.14
C CYS A 85 2.08 -19.35 8.62
N LEU A 86 3.28 -19.10 9.15
CA LEU A 86 3.58 -19.28 10.57
C LEU A 86 2.89 -18.19 11.41
N CYS A 87 2.91 -16.92 10.99
CA CYS A 87 2.16 -15.85 11.68
C CYS A 87 0.65 -16.11 11.63
N ALA A 88 0.14 -16.54 10.48
CA ALA A 88 -1.25 -16.94 10.28
C ALA A 88 -1.68 -18.11 11.18
N ALA A 89 -0.87 -19.16 11.23
CA ALA A 89 -1.11 -20.33 12.06
C ALA A 89 -1.10 -19.96 13.54
N ASN A 90 -0.14 -19.15 13.99
CA ASN A 90 -0.06 -18.70 15.38
C ASN A 90 -1.21 -17.73 15.77
N LEU A 91 -1.80 -17.01 14.81
CA LEU A 91 -2.97 -16.14 15.06
C LEU A 91 -4.30 -16.90 15.05
N ALA A 92 -4.43 -17.97 14.27
CA ALA A 92 -5.66 -18.78 14.17
C ALA A 92 -5.76 -19.90 15.23
N PHE A 93 -4.61 -20.46 15.65
CA PHE A 93 -4.54 -21.57 16.61
C PHE A 93 -5.16 -21.28 17.99
N PRO A 94 -5.03 -20.06 18.57
CA PRO A 94 -5.69 -19.72 19.83
C PRO A 94 -7.22 -19.70 19.69
N VAL A 95 -7.73 -19.22 18.55
CA VAL A 95 -9.18 -19.01 18.34
C VAL A 95 -9.90 -20.33 18.08
N CYS A 96 -9.30 -21.27 17.35
CA CYS A 96 -9.86 -22.63 17.19
C CYS A 96 -9.94 -23.41 18.51
N SER A 97 -9.15 -23.03 19.52
CA SER A 97 -9.15 -23.66 20.84
C SER A 97 -10.17 -23.05 21.81
N MET A 98 -10.72 -21.88 21.48
CA MET A 98 -11.78 -21.20 22.24
C MET A 98 -13.12 -21.59 21.59
N GLY A 99 -13.89 -22.48 22.23
CA GLY A 99 -15.18 -22.93 21.68
C GLY A 99 -16.04 -21.82 21.06
N LEU A 100 -16.76 -22.13 19.98
CA LEU A 100 -17.51 -21.14 19.19
C LEU A 100 -18.69 -20.58 19.99
N SER A 101 -18.72 -19.27 20.20
CA SER A 101 -19.85 -18.56 20.80
C SER A 101 -20.83 -18.06 19.74
N ALA A 102 -21.98 -17.50 20.17
CA ALA A 102 -22.93 -16.89 19.25
C ALA A 102 -22.29 -15.72 18.47
N TRP A 103 -22.81 -15.47 17.26
CA TRP A 103 -22.30 -14.42 16.38
C TRP A 103 -22.53 -13.03 16.99
N GLY A 104 -21.51 -12.18 16.91
CA GLY A 104 -21.66 -10.75 17.16
C GLY A 104 -22.15 -10.40 18.56
N THR A 105 -22.97 -9.35 18.63
CA THR A 105 -23.57 -8.83 19.88
C THR A 105 -24.55 -9.81 20.56
N SER A 106 -24.89 -10.93 19.91
CA SER A 106 -25.68 -12.01 20.52
C SER A 106 -24.83 -12.92 21.42
N SER A 107 -23.51 -12.79 21.40
CA SER A 107 -22.60 -13.51 22.31
C SER A 107 -22.76 -13.03 23.76
N GLN A 108 -22.77 -13.97 24.70
CA GLN A 108 -22.80 -13.69 26.14
C GLN A 108 -21.40 -13.65 26.77
N SER A 109 -20.35 -13.85 25.97
CA SER A 109 -18.97 -13.91 26.45
C SER A 109 -18.46 -12.52 26.85
N THR A 110 -17.93 -12.44 28.07
CA THR A 110 -17.45 -11.21 28.69
C THR A 110 -15.93 -11.20 28.79
N MET A 111 -15.29 -10.06 28.47
CA MET A 111 -13.83 -9.88 28.49
C MET A 111 -13.34 -9.07 29.70
N SER A 112 -14.06 -8.01 30.11
CA SER A 112 -13.68 -7.18 31.28
C SER A 112 -14.90 -6.75 32.08
N THR A 113 -14.85 -6.97 33.40
CA THR A 113 -15.87 -6.61 34.39
C THR A 113 -15.54 -5.34 35.18
N ASN A 114 -14.55 -4.55 34.74
CA ASN A 114 -14.27 -3.24 35.34
C ASN A 114 -15.52 -2.34 35.23
N ASN A 115 -15.89 -1.64 36.30
CA ASN A 115 -17.10 -0.79 36.31
C ASN A 115 -16.93 0.50 35.48
N SER A 116 -15.71 0.83 35.06
CA SER A 116 -15.41 2.06 34.33
C SER A 116 -15.89 2.00 32.88
N ILE A 117 -17.02 2.65 32.61
CA ILE A 117 -17.65 2.74 31.27
C ILE A 117 -16.63 3.24 30.23
N LEU A 118 -15.84 4.26 30.57
CA LEU A 118 -14.83 4.84 29.67
C LEU A 118 -13.71 3.84 29.31
N PHE A 119 -13.24 3.06 30.29
CA PHE A 119 -12.20 2.05 30.06
C PHE A 119 -12.72 0.93 29.14
N ASN A 120 -13.94 0.44 29.40
CA ASN A 120 -14.56 -0.60 28.58
C ASN A 120 -14.88 -0.10 27.16
N ALA A 121 -15.26 1.17 27.00
CA ALA A 121 -15.40 1.77 25.68
C ALA A 121 -14.04 1.84 24.96
N TRP A 122 -12.96 2.21 25.65
CA TRP A 122 -11.65 2.34 25.04
C TRP A 122 -11.08 1.00 24.57
N ILE A 123 -11.14 -0.04 25.40
CA ILE A 123 -10.57 -1.37 25.08
C ILE A 123 -11.28 -2.04 23.89
N VAL A 124 -12.60 -1.84 23.74
CA VAL A 124 -13.39 -2.37 22.63
C VAL A 124 -13.10 -1.64 21.31
N ASN A 125 -12.72 -0.36 21.38
CA ASN A 125 -12.46 0.47 20.20
C ASN A 125 -10.96 0.51 19.79
N LEU A 126 -10.04 0.20 20.69
CA LEU A 126 -8.60 0.18 20.40
C LEU A 126 -8.25 -0.73 19.19
N PRO A 127 -8.81 -1.95 19.05
CA PRO A 127 -8.57 -2.79 17.88
C PRO A 127 -8.97 -2.13 16.55
N GLN A 128 -10.04 -1.31 16.53
CA GLN A 128 -10.47 -0.59 15.32
C GLN A 128 -9.45 0.45 14.86
N VAL A 129 -8.78 1.11 15.82
CA VAL A 129 -7.69 2.06 15.53
C VAL A 129 -6.48 1.31 14.97
N ILE A 130 -6.09 0.20 15.59
CA ILE A 130 -4.99 -0.65 15.12
C ILE A 130 -5.25 -1.13 13.68
N LEU A 131 -6.47 -1.61 13.40
CA LEU A 131 -6.86 -2.04 12.06
C LEU A 131 -6.73 -0.92 11.01
N SER A 132 -7.05 0.32 11.39
CA SER A 132 -6.89 1.49 10.52
C SER A 132 -5.42 1.76 10.16
N PHE A 133 -4.50 1.61 11.12
CA PHE A 133 -3.07 1.72 10.86
C PHE A 133 -2.56 0.58 9.98
N CYS A 134 -3.03 -0.65 10.20
CA CYS A 134 -2.72 -1.78 9.32
C CYS A 134 -3.16 -1.54 7.88
N TYR A 135 -4.34 -0.94 7.68
CA TYR A 135 -4.82 -0.54 6.36
C TYR A 135 -3.87 0.45 5.67
N LEU A 136 -3.38 1.48 6.37
CA LEU A 136 -2.43 2.42 5.80
C LEU A 136 -1.12 1.73 5.38
N GLY A 137 -0.63 0.80 6.21
CA GLY A 137 0.54 -0.03 5.86
C GLY A 137 0.31 -0.88 4.60
N LEU A 138 -0.83 -1.57 4.51
CA LEU A 138 -1.19 -2.37 3.34
C LEU A 138 -1.38 -1.51 2.07
N ASN A 139 -1.99 -0.32 2.21
CA ASN A 139 -2.14 0.62 1.12
C ASN A 139 -0.78 1.11 0.59
N ASN A 140 0.18 1.35 1.47
CA ASN A 140 1.54 1.72 1.08
C ASN A 140 2.23 0.59 0.31
N ILE A 141 2.12 -0.66 0.76
CA ILE A 141 2.67 -1.84 0.06
C ILE A 141 2.03 -2.00 -1.32
N CYS A 142 0.71 -1.91 -1.42
CA CYS A 142 0.01 -2.06 -2.70
C CYS A 142 0.37 -0.93 -3.68
N THR A 143 0.51 0.31 -3.18
CA THR A 143 0.95 1.47 -3.98
C THR A 143 2.35 1.29 -4.53
N PHE A 144 3.26 0.76 -3.71
CA PHE A 144 4.59 0.38 -4.16
C PHE A 144 4.55 -0.69 -5.26
N LEU A 145 3.82 -1.79 -5.05
CA LEU A 145 3.71 -2.89 -6.01
C LEU A 145 3.12 -2.43 -7.35
N ALA A 146 2.08 -1.60 -7.31
CA ALA A 146 1.49 -1.00 -8.51
C ALA A 146 2.49 -0.10 -9.26
N SER A 147 3.36 0.61 -8.54
CA SER A 147 4.39 1.47 -9.14
C SER A 147 5.46 0.65 -9.85
N VAL A 148 5.88 -0.47 -9.24
CA VAL A 148 6.79 -1.45 -9.85
C VAL A 148 6.17 -2.08 -11.10
N GLU A 149 4.89 -2.45 -11.06
CA GLU A 149 4.18 -2.97 -12.24
C GLU A 149 4.21 -1.98 -13.41
N VAL A 150 3.96 -0.69 -13.15
CA VAL A 150 3.99 0.36 -14.17
C VAL A 150 5.39 0.49 -14.76
N TRP A 151 6.41 0.56 -13.91
CA TRP A 151 7.81 0.71 -14.33
C TRP A 151 8.26 -0.46 -15.22
N ASN A 152 7.96 -1.69 -14.81
CA ASN A 152 8.31 -2.88 -15.58
C ASN A 152 7.55 -2.98 -16.91
N ASN A 153 6.27 -2.60 -16.92
CA ASN A 153 5.49 -2.56 -18.14
C ASN A 153 6.01 -1.54 -19.15
N LEU A 154 6.51 -0.39 -18.69
CA LEU A 154 7.16 0.60 -19.54
C LEU A 154 8.45 0.02 -20.16
N ALA A 155 9.19 -0.80 -19.41
CA ALA A 155 10.43 -1.37 -19.90
C ALA A 155 10.22 -2.48 -20.94
N LEU A 156 9.19 -3.31 -20.77
CA LEU A 156 8.86 -4.38 -21.72
C LEU A 156 8.25 -3.84 -23.02
N SER A 157 7.43 -2.79 -22.93
CA SER A 157 6.60 -2.32 -24.05
C SER A 157 6.65 -0.81 -24.18
N ARG A 158 6.82 -0.31 -25.40
CA ARG A 158 6.82 1.12 -25.69
C ARG A 158 5.46 1.73 -25.36
N LYS A 159 5.41 2.63 -24.37
CA LYS A 159 4.18 3.22 -23.84
C LYS A 159 4.43 4.67 -23.44
N GLY A 160 3.38 5.50 -23.53
CA GLY A 160 3.43 6.89 -23.07
C GLY A 160 3.43 6.97 -21.55
N LEU A 161 4.15 7.94 -21.00
CA LEU A 161 4.19 8.19 -19.56
C LEU A 161 2.82 8.61 -19.05
N ARG A 162 2.43 8.10 -17.88
CA ARG A 162 1.21 8.51 -17.19
C ARG A 162 1.50 9.73 -16.32
N VAL A 163 0.98 10.87 -16.71
CA VAL A 163 1.23 12.15 -16.04
C VAL A 163 -0.09 12.80 -15.63
N THR A 164 0.00 13.74 -14.70
CA THR A 164 -1.16 14.48 -14.16
C THR A 164 -1.78 15.39 -15.21
N LYS A 165 -0.95 16.05 -16.03
CA LYS A 165 -1.37 16.90 -17.16
C LYS A 165 -0.77 16.37 -18.46
N PRO A 166 -1.51 15.52 -19.22
CA PRO A 166 -0.96 14.91 -20.42
C PRO A 166 -0.80 15.92 -21.55
N MET A 167 0.33 15.83 -22.24
CA MET A 167 0.62 16.52 -23.49
C MET A 167 1.01 15.50 -24.57
N ALA A 168 0.59 15.72 -25.81
CA ALA A 168 0.89 14.87 -26.97
C ALA A 168 0.59 13.37 -26.76
N GLU A 169 1.57 12.46 -26.83
CA GLU A 169 1.37 11.01 -26.71
C GLU A 169 1.36 10.50 -25.26
N GLN A 170 1.45 11.39 -24.27
CA GLN A 170 1.34 11.05 -22.86
C GLN A 170 -0.09 10.60 -22.50
N ARG A 171 -0.22 9.86 -21.41
CA ARG A 171 -1.50 9.36 -20.90
C ARG A 171 -1.86 10.09 -19.63
N SER A 172 -3.14 10.44 -19.44
CA SER A 172 -3.60 10.94 -18.15
C SER A 172 -3.46 9.86 -17.08
N THR A 173 -3.06 10.26 -15.89
CA THR A 173 -3.13 9.40 -14.70
C THR A 173 -4.54 9.34 -14.11
N TYR A 174 -4.75 8.44 -13.14
CA TYR A 174 -5.97 8.42 -12.34
C TYR A 174 -5.90 9.48 -11.24
N PHE A 175 -7.05 10.02 -10.85
CA PHE A 175 -7.14 10.93 -9.71
C PHE A 175 -6.71 10.26 -8.39
N LEU A 176 -6.87 8.94 -8.25
CA LEU A 176 -6.31 8.20 -7.12
C LEU A 176 -4.86 7.75 -7.40
N GLN A 177 -4.01 7.91 -6.39
CA GLN A 177 -2.61 7.46 -6.39
C GLN A 177 -2.45 5.94 -6.70
N LEU A 178 -3.48 5.15 -6.41
CA LEU A 178 -3.52 3.71 -6.68
C LEU A 178 -4.62 3.39 -7.72
N PRO A 179 -4.34 2.58 -8.77
CA PRO A 179 -5.35 2.20 -9.74
C PRO A 179 -6.56 1.52 -9.09
N PHE A 180 -7.78 1.77 -9.60
CA PHE A 180 -9.02 1.23 -9.03
C PHE A 180 -9.02 -0.29 -8.84
N ARG A 181 -8.32 -1.04 -9.71
CA ARG A 181 -8.16 -2.50 -9.60
C ARG A 181 -7.52 -2.96 -8.30
N TRP A 182 -6.66 -2.14 -7.72
CA TRP A 182 -5.99 -2.40 -6.44
C TRP A 182 -6.73 -1.74 -5.28
N SER A 183 -7.20 -0.50 -5.48
CA SER A 183 -7.85 0.29 -4.43
C SER A 183 -9.22 -0.26 -4.03
N VAL A 184 -10.07 -0.66 -4.98
CA VAL A 184 -11.44 -1.10 -4.70
C VAL A 184 -11.46 -2.38 -3.85
N PRO A 185 -10.76 -3.48 -4.21
CA PRO A 185 -10.73 -4.67 -3.38
C PRO A 185 -10.18 -4.41 -1.96
N LEU A 186 -9.16 -3.56 -1.86
CA LEU A 186 -8.51 -3.23 -0.58
C LEU A 186 -9.43 -2.40 0.33
N ILE A 187 -10.15 -1.41 -0.21
CA ILE A 187 -11.14 -0.63 0.55
C ILE A 187 -12.32 -1.50 0.99
N VAL A 188 -12.85 -2.33 0.08
CA VAL A 188 -14.00 -3.19 0.38
C VAL A 188 -13.64 -4.21 1.46
N THR A 189 -12.52 -4.91 1.31
CA THR A 189 -12.07 -5.90 2.30
C THR A 189 -11.75 -5.25 3.65
N SER A 190 -11.15 -4.06 3.66
CA SER A 190 -10.94 -3.28 4.88
C SER A 190 -12.26 -2.91 5.56
N GLY A 191 -13.26 -2.43 4.80
CA GLY A 191 -14.59 -2.14 5.32
C GLY A 191 -15.25 -3.38 5.95
N VAL A 192 -15.14 -4.54 5.31
CA VAL A 192 -15.62 -5.82 5.85
C VAL A 192 -14.88 -6.19 7.13
N LEU A 193 -13.56 -6.04 7.19
CA LEU A 193 -12.77 -6.30 8.40
C LEU A 193 -13.16 -5.38 9.55
N HIS A 194 -13.39 -4.09 9.29
CA HIS A 194 -13.87 -3.13 10.29
C HIS A 194 -15.26 -3.50 10.80
N TRP A 195 -16.16 -3.92 9.90
CA TRP A 195 -17.48 -4.42 10.28
C TRP A 195 -17.40 -5.69 11.12
N LEU A 196 -16.63 -6.69 10.69
CA LEU A 196 -16.41 -7.93 11.46
C LEU A 196 -15.84 -7.63 12.84
N LEU A 197 -14.88 -6.71 12.94
CA LEU A 197 -14.27 -6.34 14.21
C LEU A 197 -15.27 -5.67 15.17
N SER A 198 -16.29 -4.98 14.65
CA SER A 198 -17.41 -4.44 15.46
C SER A 198 -18.35 -5.53 15.99
N GLN A 199 -18.38 -6.70 15.34
CA GLN A 199 -19.08 -7.89 15.83
C GLN A 199 -18.20 -8.69 16.79
N THR A 200 -16.89 -8.61 16.64
CA THR A 200 -15.92 -9.28 17.49
C THR A 200 -15.82 -8.66 18.88
N PHE A 201 -15.71 -7.33 18.96
CA PHE A 201 -15.64 -6.59 20.22
C PHE A 201 -16.78 -5.58 20.27
N PHE A 202 -17.56 -5.62 21.33
CA PHE A 202 -18.70 -4.72 21.50
C PHE A 202 -18.92 -4.36 22.96
N GLN A 203 -19.50 -3.18 23.20
CA GLN A 203 -19.88 -2.75 24.54
C GLN A 203 -21.28 -3.29 24.87
N MET A 204 -21.42 -3.94 26.02
CA MET A 204 -22.69 -4.47 26.52
C MET A 204 -23.00 -3.93 27.92
N ARG A 205 -24.29 -3.80 28.25
CA ARG A 205 -24.76 -3.49 29.60
C ARG A 205 -25.39 -4.76 30.17
N VAL A 206 -24.94 -5.16 31.35
CA VAL A 206 -25.53 -6.26 32.11
C VAL A 206 -26.41 -5.64 33.20
N ASP A 207 -27.72 -5.86 33.07
CA ASP A 207 -28.70 -5.44 34.07
C ASP A 207 -28.97 -6.60 35.04
N VAL A 208 -28.95 -6.30 36.35
CA VAL A 208 -29.18 -7.29 37.41
C VAL A 208 -30.58 -7.07 38.00
N PHE A 209 -31.42 -8.09 37.94
CA PHE A 209 -32.76 -8.10 38.53
C PHE A 209 -32.73 -8.74 39.92
N GLU A 210 -33.42 -8.14 40.90
CA GLU A 210 -33.61 -8.74 42.23
C GLU A 210 -34.65 -9.88 42.11
N ARG A 211 -34.51 -10.96 42.87
CA ARG A 211 -35.36 -12.17 42.72
C ARG A 211 -36.81 -11.96 43.16
N ASP A 212 -37.05 -11.01 44.05
CA ASP A 212 -38.32 -10.85 44.79
C ASP A 212 -39.17 -9.66 44.32
N SER A 213 -38.57 -8.75 43.57
CA SER A 213 -39.26 -7.64 42.92
C SER A 213 -38.71 -7.54 41.51
N ASP A 214 -39.59 -7.56 40.49
CA ASP A 214 -39.25 -7.34 39.07
C ASP A 214 -38.71 -5.92 38.79
N THR A 215 -38.25 -5.23 39.83
CA THR A 215 -37.61 -3.93 39.80
C THR A 215 -36.14 -4.09 39.42
N ARG A 216 -35.76 -3.43 38.33
CA ARG A 216 -34.37 -3.31 37.87
C ARG A 216 -33.51 -2.60 38.92
N ASN A 217 -32.42 -3.24 39.36
CA ASN A 217 -31.42 -2.58 40.19
C ASN A 217 -30.47 -1.75 39.33
N ALA A 218 -30.77 -0.46 39.18
CA ALA A 218 -29.91 0.46 38.44
C ALA A 218 -28.48 0.52 39.04
N ASP A 219 -28.35 0.45 40.36
CA ASP A 219 -27.07 0.54 41.07
C ASP A 219 -26.16 -0.69 40.90
N LYS A 220 -26.75 -1.86 40.60
CA LYS A 220 -26.00 -3.10 40.34
C LYS A 220 -25.75 -3.34 38.84
N SER A 221 -26.32 -2.51 37.96
CA SER A 221 -26.17 -2.65 36.51
C SER A 221 -24.79 -2.20 36.05
N LYS A 222 -24.05 -3.05 35.33
CA LYS A 222 -22.65 -2.80 34.95
C LYS A 222 -22.48 -2.70 33.44
N SER A 223 -21.68 -1.75 32.98
CA SER A 223 -21.19 -1.74 31.60
C SER A 223 -19.98 -2.66 31.52
N VAL A 224 -19.98 -3.55 30.54
CA VAL A 224 -19.02 -4.64 30.40
C VAL A 224 -18.53 -4.68 28.95
N ALA A 225 -17.28 -5.09 28.72
CA ALA A 225 -16.77 -5.37 27.38
C ALA A 225 -17.11 -6.81 26.98
N GLY A 226 -17.89 -6.98 25.90
CA GLY A 226 -18.26 -8.27 25.34
C GLY A 226 -17.40 -8.66 24.15
N TYR A 227 -17.31 -9.96 23.88
CA TYR A 227 -16.65 -10.49 22.68
C TYR A 227 -17.39 -11.69 22.06
N SER A 228 -17.14 -11.95 20.78
CA SER A 228 -17.64 -13.15 20.07
C SER A 228 -16.48 -13.94 19.45
N SER A 229 -16.29 -15.18 19.90
CA SER A 229 -15.24 -16.08 19.37
C SER A 229 -15.49 -16.45 17.91
N LEU A 230 -16.75 -16.60 17.51
CA LEU A 230 -17.12 -16.93 16.12
C LEU A 230 -16.82 -15.76 15.17
N SER A 231 -17.21 -14.53 15.54
CA SER A 231 -16.87 -13.34 14.76
C SER A 231 -15.35 -13.12 14.70
N LEU A 232 -14.64 -13.37 15.81
CA LEU A 232 -13.18 -13.29 15.88
C LEU A 232 -12.53 -14.27 14.90
N LEU A 233 -13.03 -15.51 14.82
CA LEU A 233 -12.53 -16.52 13.90
C LEU A 233 -12.68 -16.06 12.44
N VAL A 234 -13.89 -15.61 12.07
CA VAL A 234 -14.16 -15.14 10.70
C VAL A 234 -13.31 -13.90 10.37
N PHE A 235 -13.12 -12.98 11.32
CA PHE A 235 -12.22 -11.85 11.16
C PHE A 235 -10.79 -12.29 10.80
N PHE A 236 -10.21 -13.25 11.55
CA PHE A 236 -8.86 -13.73 11.27
C PHE A 236 -8.75 -14.46 9.93
N ILE A 237 -9.77 -15.23 9.54
CA ILE A 237 -9.80 -15.90 8.22
C ILE A 237 -9.76 -14.87 7.09
N VAL A 238 -10.61 -13.84 7.16
CA VAL A 238 -10.65 -12.78 6.13
C VAL A 238 -9.35 -11.97 6.12
N ALA A 239 -8.82 -11.62 7.29
CA ALA A 239 -7.57 -10.89 7.42
C ALA A 239 -6.39 -11.68 6.85
N LEU A 240 -6.34 -12.99 7.12
CA LEU A 240 -5.35 -13.89 6.58
C LEU A 240 -5.43 -13.98 5.06
N ALA A 241 -6.63 -14.17 4.51
CA ALA A 241 -6.83 -14.24 3.07
C ALA A 241 -6.31 -12.97 2.37
N LEU A 242 -6.56 -11.78 2.96
CA LEU A 242 -6.04 -10.51 2.45
C LEU A 242 -4.50 -10.47 2.46
N VAL A 243 -3.87 -10.84 3.58
CA VAL A 243 -2.41 -10.85 3.71
C VAL A 243 -1.77 -11.85 2.74
N VAL A 244 -2.35 -13.03 2.58
CA VAL A 244 -1.86 -14.04 1.63
C VAL A 244 -2.01 -13.57 0.19
N ALA A 245 -3.14 -12.95 -0.17
CA ALA A 245 -3.34 -12.40 -1.51
C ALA A 245 -2.31 -11.30 -1.84
N VAL A 246 -2.11 -10.33 -0.94
CA VAL A 246 -1.11 -9.28 -1.12
C VAL A 246 0.31 -9.85 -1.16
N GLY A 247 0.62 -10.81 -0.29
CA GLY A 247 1.92 -11.48 -0.24
C GLY A 247 2.22 -12.29 -1.51
N TRP A 248 1.25 -13.03 -2.04
CA TRP A 248 1.36 -13.75 -3.30
C TRP A 248 1.68 -12.78 -4.44
N VAL A 249 0.91 -11.70 -4.53
CA VAL A 249 1.09 -10.69 -5.55
C VAL A 249 2.48 -10.04 -5.42
N ALA A 250 2.91 -9.69 -4.21
CA ALA A 250 4.24 -9.16 -3.96
C ALA A 250 5.35 -10.09 -4.48
N GLN A 251 5.23 -11.40 -4.26
CA GLN A 251 6.21 -12.39 -4.74
C GLN A 251 6.31 -12.44 -6.26
N GLN A 252 5.20 -12.27 -6.98
CA GLN A 252 5.21 -12.21 -8.45
C GLN A 252 6.03 -11.00 -8.95
N TYR A 253 6.03 -9.90 -8.21
CA TYR A 253 6.77 -8.68 -8.60
C TYR A 253 8.24 -8.66 -8.15
N VAL A 254 8.66 -9.49 -7.19
CA VAL A 254 10.09 -9.65 -6.80
C VAL A 254 10.93 -10.22 -7.96
N GLN A 255 10.31 -10.91 -8.92
CA GLN A 255 10.98 -11.60 -10.05
C GLN A 255 11.39 -10.67 -11.22
N GLN A 256 11.41 -9.35 -11.03
CA GLN A 256 11.55 -8.38 -12.12
C GLN A 256 13.01 -8.09 -12.51
N ARG A 257 13.24 -7.87 -13.82
CA ARG A 257 14.57 -7.82 -14.50
C ARG A 257 15.22 -6.43 -14.59
N LEU A 258 14.60 -5.42 -13.99
CA LEU A 258 15.13 -4.05 -13.96
C LEU A 258 15.54 -3.67 -12.54
N PRO A 259 16.59 -2.86 -12.35
CA PRO A 259 16.83 -2.24 -11.05
C PRO A 259 15.56 -1.49 -10.62
N MET A 260 15.13 -1.70 -9.38
CA MET A 260 13.90 -1.15 -8.81
C MET A 260 14.02 0.36 -8.60
N ALA A 261 14.05 1.11 -9.70
CA ALA A 261 14.17 2.56 -9.70
C ALA A 261 12.87 3.27 -9.29
N ALA A 262 11.74 2.55 -9.17
CA ALA A 262 10.41 3.15 -9.10
C ALA A 262 10.12 4.01 -7.86
N SER A 263 10.93 3.96 -6.80
CA SER A 263 10.69 4.72 -5.56
C SER A 263 11.79 5.72 -5.18
N CYS A 264 12.90 5.78 -5.92
CA CYS A 264 13.97 6.72 -5.64
C CYS A 264 14.14 7.69 -6.81
N SER A 265 14.00 9.00 -6.54
CA SER A 265 14.24 10.03 -7.54
C SER A 265 15.63 9.94 -8.16
N LEU A 266 16.64 9.51 -7.41
CA LEU A 266 18.00 9.31 -7.90
C LEU A 266 18.07 8.20 -8.96
N ASP A 267 17.37 7.09 -8.74
CA ASP A 267 17.35 5.96 -9.69
C ASP A 267 16.48 6.28 -10.92
N ILE A 268 15.34 6.97 -10.73
CA ILE A 268 14.51 7.46 -11.85
C ILE A 268 15.31 8.42 -12.73
N SER A 269 16.00 9.36 -12.09
CA SER A 269 16.86 10.35 -12.74
C SER A 269 17.98 9.68 -13.55
N ALA A 270 18.65 8.67 -12.98
CA ALA A 270 19.68 7.89 -13.68
C ALA A 270 19.15 7.15 -14.92
N ALA A 271 17.87 6.81 -14.94
CA ALA A 271 17.20 6.17 -16.08
C ALA A 271 16.79 7.17 -17.18
N CYS A 272 16.69 8.45 -16.88
CA CYS A 272 16.12 9.49 -17.76
C CYS A 272 17.21 10.33 -18.46
N HIS A 273 18.13 9.67 -19.16
CA HIS A 273 19.20 10.31 -19.95
C HIS A 273 19.05 9.98 -21.44
N PRO A 274 18.18 10.69 -22.19
CA PRO A 274 17.97 10.42 -23.61
C PRO A 274 19.25 10.69 -24.44
N PRO A 275 19.43 9.99 -25.58
CA PRO A 275 20.58 10.16 -26.46
C PRO A 275 20.63 11.58 -27.07
N GLN A 276 21.84 12.06 -27.39
CA GLN A 276 22.00 13.37 -28.01
C GLN A 276 21.35 13.39 -29.40
N GLY A 277 20.35 14.26 -29.59
CA GLY A 277 19.58 14.39 -30.82
C GLY A 277 18.10 14.02 -30.69
N GLU A 278 17.68 13.41 -29.58
CA GLU A 278 16.26 13.19 -29.30
C GLU A 278 15.66 14.41 -28.59
N THR A 279 14.75 15.12 -29.26
CA THR A 279 13.99 16.22 -28.66
C THR A 279 12.64 15.73 -28.16
N ASP A 280 12.16 16.34 -27.07
CA ASP A 280 10.84 16.12 -26.48
C ASP A 280 10.53 14.65 -26.12
N THR A 281 11.54 13.91 -25.64
CA THR A 281 11.39 12.49 -25.23
C THR A 281 10.31 12.31 -24.16
N HIS A 282 10.11 13.30 -23.29
CA HIS A 282 9.07 13.30 -22.27
C HIS A 282 7.64 13.25 -22.85
N LEU A 283 7.42 13.74 -24.08
CA LEU A 283 6.11 13.80 -24.75
C LEU A 283 5.80 12.56 -25.61
N LYS A 284 6.83 11.76 -25.92
CA LYS A 284 6.74 10.59 -26.81
C LYS A 284 6.53 9.31 -26.02
N LYS A 285 6.14 8.23 -26.71
CA LYS A 285 6.13 6.90 -26.10
C LYS A 285 7.57 6.41 -25.89
N VAL A 286 7.93 6.13 -24.65
CA VAL A 286 9.26 5.67 -24.27
C VAL A 286 9.31 4.16 -24.06
N LYS A 287 10.48 3.56 -24.28
CA LYS A 287 10.81 2.18 -23.89
C LYS A 287 12.21 2.17 -23.30
N TRP A 288 12.41 1.33 -22.28
CA TRP A 288 13.74 1.07 -21.74
C TRP A 288 14.52 0.19 -22.69
N GLY A 289 15.77 0.56 -22.97
CA GLY A 289 16.64 -0.31 -23.74
C GLY A 289 17.97 0.31 -24.10
N LEU A 290 18.79 -0.50 -24.77
CA LEU A 290 20.10 -0.12 -25.25
C LEU A 290 19.96 0.80 -26.46
N VAL A 291 20.54 1.99 -26.36
CA VAL A 291 20.64 2.97 -27.44
C VAL A 291 22.10 3.11 -27.83
N GLY A 292 22.39 3.06 -29.14
CA GLY A 292 23.72 3.33 -29.67
C GLY A 292 23.80 4.78 -30.13
N GLN A 293 24.74 5.54 -29.60
CA GLN A 293 25.09 6.86 -30.11
C GLN A 293 26.41 6.76 -30.90
N GLN A 294 26.40 7.27 -32.14
CA GLN A 294 27.64 7.44 -32.89
C GLN A 294 28.48 8.54 -32.22
N GLY A 295 29.71 8.21 -31.85
CA GLY A 295 30.64 9.19 -31.29
C GLY A 295 30.95 10.29 -32.29
N GLN A 296 30.92 11.55 -31.84
CA GLN A 296 31.52 12.67 -32.57
C GLN A 296 33.04 12.47 -32.60
N GLY A 297 33.54 11.65 -33.53
CA GLY A 297 34.97 11.35 -33.62
C GLY A 297 35.36 10.05 -34.33
N GLY A 298 34.43 9.32 -34.96
CA GLY A 298 34.77 8.17 -35.82
C GLY A 298 35.30 6.91 -35.10
N ASP A 299 35.57 6.98 -33.79
CA ASP A 299 36.07 5.85 -33.02
C ASP A 299 35.06 5.47 -31.91
N GLY A 300 34.33 4.37 -32.16
CA GLY A 300 33.42 3.75 -31.20
C GLY A 300 31.95 4.20 -31.24
N THR A 301 31.04 3.21 -31.18
CA THR A 301 29.62 3.43 -30.86
C THR A 301 29.47 3.36 -29.35
N LEU A 302 29.16 4.47 -28.69
CA LEU A 302 28.87 4.45 -27.26
C LEU A 302 27.45 3.92 -27.06
N GLN A 303 27.31 2.86 -26.27
CA GLN A 303 26.02 2.28 -25.92
C GLN A 303 25.66 2.64 -24.48
N PHE A 304 24.45 3.14 -24.28
CA PHE A 304 23.89 3.43 -22.96
C PHE A 304 22.45 2.97 -22.90
N ILE A 305 21.96 2.74 -21.69
CA ILE A 305 20.62 2.23 -21.46
C ILE A 305 19.83 3.35 -20.80
N CYS A 306 18.74 3.74 -21.44
CA CYS A 306 17.90 4.82 -20.95
C CYS A 306 16.46 4.66 -21.46
N TRP A 307 15.58 5.51 -20.95
CA TRP A 307 14.28 5.72 -21.56
C TRP A 307 14.43 6.51 -22.87
N THR A 308 14.05 5.91 -24.00
CA THR A 308 14.09 6.56 -25.31
C THR A 308 12.81 6.29 -26.11
N GLY A 309 12.47 7.21 -27.01
CA GLY A 309 11.48 7.02 -28.06
C GLY A 309 12.04 6.36 -29.33
N GLN A 310 13.37 6.27 -29.48
CA GLN A 310 14.03 5.59 -30.60
C GLN A 310 13.94 4.07 -30.51
N GLU A 311 14.05 3.37 -31.64
CA GLU A 311 14.08 1.89 -31.68
C GLU A 311 15.22 1.34 -30.82
N THR A 312 14.85 0.51 -29.84
CA THR A 312 15.80 -0.15 -28.94
C THR A 312 16.07 -1.57 -29.41
N LYS A 313 17.34 -2.01 -29.33
CA LYS A 313 17.67 -3.43 -29.46
C LYS A 313 17.26 -4.12 -28.15
N GLY A 314 16.46 -5.19 -28.28
CA GLY A 314 15.88 -5.95 -27.17
C GLY A 314 16.83 -6.95 -26.56
#